data_AF-A0A3P8ZNB1-F1
#
_entry.id   AF-A0A3P8ZNB1-F1
#
_cell.length_a   1.000
_cell.length_b   1.000
_cell.length_c   1.000
_cell.angle_alpha   90.00
_cell.angle_beta   90.00
_cell.angle_gamma   90.00
#
_symmetry.space_group_name_H-M   'P 1'
#
loop_
_entity.id
_entity.type
_entity.pdbx_description
1 polymer ?
#
loop_
_entity_poly.entity_id
_entity_poly.type
_entity_poly.pdbx_seq_one_letter_code
_entity_poly.pdbx_strand_id
1 'polypeptide(L)'
;MSDRQYVSVNSPTVFLVHTFCPIYPYLEAMKDQTLEHFLRQGKIRVNDAADIQWAHAANSKTKITEALQSSAHMIEADILLRGHEPKEPIMAHPPENDSDISLHDWLKVVQASDKGIKLDFKSLQAVAPSMALLDSVRSELRGPVWINADILPGPGGKATPLDPKDFVEAAVTPGSYGDVLSLGWTTGWVAGTENPGYSWEMVREMEAVCWPLTQSVTFPVRAALMSQSFPQLQWLLQQSDRYSLTVWTGQTDALAVEDLLPYRKDIDKTRIYYDLLDAQRAQLRGLPGF
;
A
#
# COMPACT_ATOMS: atom_id res chain seq x y z
N MET A 1 -63.68 -41.72 -26.45
CA MET A 1 -62.71 -42.68 -25.89
C MET A 1 -61.61 -42.86 -26.92
N SER A 2 -60.34 -42.86 -26.48
CA SER A 2 -59.10 -43.09 -27.26
C SER A 2 -58.77 -41.98 -28.29
N ASP A 3 -57.55 -41.49 -28.48
CA ASP A 3 -56.23 -41.80 -27.91
C ASP A 3 -55.28 -40.59 -28.01
N ARG A 4 -54.26 -40.57 -27.16
CA ARG A 4 -53.15 -39.59 -27.11
C ARG A 4 -52.23 -39.70 -28.33
N GLN A 5 -51.55 -38.60 -28.69
CA GLN A 5 -50.11 -38.62 -28.96
C GLN A 5 -49.45 -37.21 -28.87
N TYR A 6 -48.24 -37.19 -28.31
CA TYR A 6 -47.30 -36.09 -28.03
C TYR A 6 -46.76 -35.42 -29.33
N VAL A 7 -46.00 -34.30 -29.42
CA VAL A 7 -44.82 -33.73 -28.74
C VAL A 7 -44.72 -32.26 -29.28
N SER A 8 -44.32 -31.21 -28.54
CA SER A 8 -42.93 -30.71 -28.47
C SER A 8 -42.89 -29.31 -27.85
N VAL A 9 -41.71 -28.97 -27.33
CA VAL A 9 -41.41 -28.01 -26.27
C VAL A 9 -41.23 -26.60 -26.84
N ASN A 10 -41.91 -25.60 -26.25
CA ASN A 10 -41.65 -24.18 -26.51
C ASN A 10 -40.31 -23.76 -25.88
N SER A 11 -39.37 -23.28 -26.70
CA SER A 11 -38.25 -22.44 -26.25
C SER A 11 -38.63 -20.97 -26.36
N PRO A 12 -38.45 -20.14 -25.33
CA PRO A 12 -38.40 -18.70 -25.51
C PRO A 12 -36.96 -18.25 -25.75
N THR A 13 -36.72 -17.70 -26.93
CA THR A 13 -35.52 -16.94 -27.29
C THR A 13 -35.40 -15.74 -26.34
N VAL A 14 -34.39 -15.75 -25.48
CA VAL A 14 -34.01 -14.57 -24.69
C VAL A 14 -33.28 -13.61 -25.62
N PHE A 15 -33.91 -12.48 -25.92
CA PHE A 15 -33.22 -11.34 -26.50
C PHE A 15 -32.28 -10.74 -25.45
N LEU A 16 -30.98 -11.00 -25.57
CA LEU A 16 -29.96 -10.26 -24.83
C LEU A 16 -29.89 -8.86 -25.42
N VAL A 17 -30.47 -7.89 -24.71
CA VAL A 17 -30.21 -6.47 -24.98
C VAL A 17 -28.79 -6.20 -24.48
N HIS A 18 -27.82 -6.18 -25.40
CA HIS A 18 -26.51 -5.62 -25.11
C HIS A 18 -26.68 -4.12 -24.88
N THR A 19 -26.78 -3.72 -23.61
CA THR A 19 -26.50 -2.35 -23.21
C THR A 19 -25.04 -2.07 -23.53
N PHE A 20 -24.83 -1.26 -24.56
CA PHE A 20 -23.53 -0.68 -24.89
C PHE A 20 -23.01 0.10 -23.68
N CYS A 21 -21.99 -0.44 -23.03
CA CYS A 21 -21.18 0.30 -22.07
C CYS A 21 -20.35 1.32 -22.87
N PRO A 22 -20.43 2.63 -22.55
CA PRO A 22 -19.63 3.62 -23.25
C PRO A 22 -18.14 3.32 -23.00
N ILE A 23 -17.40 3.33 -24.12
CA ILE A 23 -15.97 3.10 -24.20
C ILE A 23 -15.29 4.21 -23.39
N TYR A 24 -14.96 3.93 -22.13
CA TYR A 24 -13.91 4.70 -21.46
C TYR A 24 -12.61 4.36 -22.18
N PRO A 25 -11.81 5.36 -22.62
CA PRO A 25 -10.49 5.07 -23.14
C PRO A 25 -9.76 4.21 -22.11
N TYR A 26 -9.17 3.10 -22.55
CA TYR A 26 -8.26 2.30 -21.75
C TYR A 26 -7.19 3.24 -21.19
N LEU A 27 -7.39 3.73 -19.97
CA LEU A 27 -6.34 4.34 -19.17
C LEU A 27 -5.36 3.21 -18.92
N GLU A 28 -4.28 3.21 -19.70
CA GLU A 28 -3.22 2.21 -19.60
C GLU A 28 -2.76 2.16 -18.15
N ALA A 29 -2.82 0.98 -17.55
CA ALA A 29 -2.52 0.79 -16.13
C ALA A 29 -1.12 1.34 -15.84
N MET A 30 -1.02 2.34 -14.94
CA MET A 30 0.25 3.01 -14.68
C MET A 30 1.11 2.16 -13.77
N LYS A 31 2.35 1.92 -14.20
CA LYS A 31 3.37 1.28 -13.37
C LYS A 31 3.94 2.24 -12.34
N ASP A 32 4.43 1.69 -11.26
CA ASP A 32 5.04 2.42 -10.17
C ASP A 32 6.29 3.15 -10.69
N GLN A 33 6.29 4.48 -10.58
CA GLN A 33 7.39 5.33 -11.04
C GLN A 33 8.36 5.71 -9.93
N THR A 34 8.16 5.24 -8.70
CA THR A 34 8.97 5.59 -7.52
C THR A 34 10.45 5.28 -7.76
N LEU A 35 10.75 4.09 -8.27
CA LEU A 35 12.12 3.67 -8.51
C LEU A 35 12.78 4.47 -9.64
N GLU A 36 12.06 4.65 -10.75
CA GLU A 36 12.53 5.44 -11.88
C GLU A 36 12.76 6.90 -11.51
N HIS A 37 11.90 7.47 -10.66
CA HIS A 37 12.05 8.82 -10.14
C HIS A 37 13.40 9.02 -9.44
N PHE A 38 13.71 8.19 -8.46
CA PHE A 38 14.96 8.30 -7.70
C PHE A 38 16.21 7.90 -8.50
N LEU A 39 16.06 7.00 -9.49
CA LEU A 39 17.13 6.71 -10.46
C LEU A 39 17.47 7.92 -11.33
N ARG A 40 16.46 8.57 -11.94
CA ARG A 40 16.66 9.74 -12.81
C ARG A 40 17.31 10.92 -12.07
N GLN A 41 17.03 11.04 -10.77
CA GLN A 41 17.67 12.04 -9.90
C GLN A 41 19.05 11.62 -9.39
N GLY A 42 19.52 10.41 -9.68
CA GLY A 42 20.80 9.88 -9.18
C GLY A 42 20.84 9.65 -7.67
N LYS A 43 19.67 9.53 -7.02
CA LYS A 43 19.54 9.26 -5.57
C LYS A 43 19.82 7.81 -5.24
N ILE A 44 19.45 6.91 -6.15
CA ILE A 44 19.85 5.50 -6.13
C ILE A 44 20.65 5.18 -7.39
N ARG A 45 21.48 4.13 -7.32
CA ARG A 45 22.45 3.80 -8.38
C ARG A 45 22.04 2.60 -9.23
N VAL A 46 21.26 1.69 -8.66
CA VAL A 46 20.81 0.47 -9.32
C VAL A 46 19.29 0.41 -9.33
N ASN A 47 18.73 -0.24 -10.35
CA ASN A 47 17.30 -0.42 -10.50
C ASN A 47 16.78 -1.52 -9.57
N ASP A 48 16.80 -1.23 -8.27
CA ASP A 48 16.48 -2.15 -7.20
C ASP A 48 15.66 -1.45 -6.10
N ALA A 49 14.43 -1.90 -5.88
CA ALA A 49 13.53 -1.33 -4.88
C ALA A 49 14.08 -1.45 -3.45
N ALA A 50 15.04 -2.35 -3.20
CA ALA A 50 15.73 -2.46 -1.93
C ALA A 50 16.70 -1.31 -1.62
N ASP A 51 16.99 -0.43 -2.59
CA ASP A 51 17.80 0.79 -2.39
C ASP A 51 16.99 1.97 -1.86
N ILE A 52 15.67 1.94 -2.00
CA ILE A 52 14.79 2.93 -1.38
C ILE A 52 14.95 2.87 0.15
N GLN A 53 15.00 4.06 0.76
CA GLN A 53 15.23 4.26 2.19
C GLN A 53 14.02 5.01 2.74
N TRP A 54 13.61 4.67 3.95
CA TRP A 54 12.38 5.14 4.57
C TRP A 54 12.72 5.85 5.87
N ALA A 55 12.11 7.01 6.10
CA ALA A 55 12.02 7.61 7.42
C ALA A 55 10.60 7.37 7.95
N HIS A 56 10.48 6.83 9.16
CA HIS A 56 9.22 6.35 9.72
C HIS A 56 8.58 7.33 10.69
N ALA A 57 7.25 7.24 10.80
CA ALA A 57 6.46 7.88 11.84
C ALA A 57 6.85 9.36 12.05
N ALA A 58 7.00 10.11 10.95
CA ALA A 58 7.40 11.52 10.92
C ALA A 58 6.26 12.46 11.38
N ASN A 59 5.71 12.14 12.54
CA ASN A 59 4.42 12.59 13.06
C ASN A 59 4.51 13.85 13.93
N SER A 60 5.61 14.59 13.88
CA SER A 60 5.78 15.83 14.63
C SER A 60 6.71 16.79 13.90
N LYS A 61 6.69 18.08 14.28
CA LYS A 61 7.60 19.11 13.73
C LYS A 61 9.07 18.69 13.82
N THR A 62 9.46 18.10 14.95
CA THR A 62 10.82 17.61 15.16
C THR A 62 11.13 16.46 14.21
N LYS A 63 10.27 15.43 14.17
CA LYS A 63 10.53 14.23 13.38
C LYS A 63 10.53 14.50 11.87
N ILE A 64 9.66 15.38 11.37
CA ILE A 64 9.72 15.75 9.93
C ILE A 64 11.01 16.50 9.59
N THR A 65 11.50 17.34 10.51
CA THR A 65 12.79 18.02 10.33
C THR A 65 13.95 17.02 10.26
N GLU A 66 13.95 16.03 11.15
CA GLU A 66 14.94 14.94 11.16
C GLU A 66 14.86 14.10 9.86
N ALA A 67 13.65 13.72 9.45
CA ALA A 67 13.42 12.94 8.23
C ALA A 67 13.91 13.67 6.97
N LEU A 68 13.69 14.97 6.87
CA LEU A 68 14.18 15.81 5.77
C LEU A 68 15.71 15.86 5.70
N GLN A 69 16.38 15.88 6.86
CA GLN A 69 17.85 15.93 6.95
C GLN A 69 18.52 14.55 6.78
N SER A 70 17.75 13.47 6.87
CA SER A 70 18.25 12.10 6.75
C SER A 70 18.59 11.70 5.30
N SER A 71 19.19 10.52 5.14
CA SER A 71 19.40 9.89 3.84
C SER A 71 18.15 9.21 3.26
N ALA A 72 17.00 9.28 3.93
CA ALA A 72 15.77 8.66 3.46
C ALA A 72 15.35 9.20 2.08
N HIS A 73 14.74 8.36 1.27
CA HIS A 73 14.14 8.77 -0.01
C HIS A 73 12.65 9.07 0.17
N MET A 74 11.98 8.23 0.95
CA MET A 74 10.56 8.30 1.28
C MET A 74 10.39 8.68 2.74
N ILE A 75 9.43 9.57 3.03
CA ILE A 75 9.02 9.91 4.39
C ILE A 75 7.62 9.37 4.61
N GLU A 76 7.51 8.48 5.58
CA GLU A 76 6.25 7.91 6.03
C GLU A 76 5.74 8.65 7.28
N ALA A 77 4.46 8.98 7.27
CA ALA A 77 3.79 9.64 8.38
C ALA A 77 2.35 9.14 8.50
N ASP A 78 1.92 8.97 9.74
CA ASP A 78 0.59 8.49 10.10
C ASP A 78 -0.42 9.63 10.12
N ILE A 79 -1.64 9.39 9.67
CA ILE A 79 -2.70 10.39 9.62
C ILE A 79 -3.93 9.93 10.39
N LEU A 80 -4.43 10.81 11.24
CA LEU A 80 -5.76 10.71 11.84
C LEU A 80 -6.49 12.06 11.82
N LEU A 81 -7.80 12.02 11.99
CA LEU A 81 -8.61 13.24 12.14
C LEU A 81 -8.56 13.67 13.62
N ARG A 82 -8.17 14.92 13.88
CA ARG A 82 -8.11 15.48 15.24
C ARG A 82 -9.47 15.31 15.95
N GLY A 83 -9.43 14.76 17.16
CA GLY A 83 -10.64 14.45 17.95
C GLY A 83 -11.35 15.66 18.56
N HIS A 84 -10.77 16.85 18.45
CA HIS A 84 -11.29 18.11 19.00
C HIS A 84 -11.12 19.26 18.00
N GLU A 85 -11.81 20.38 18.23
CA GLU A 85 -11.74 21.53 17.33
C GLU A 85 -10.35 22.20 17.35
N PRO A 86 -9.78 22.56 16.18
CA PRO A 86 -10.37 22.39 14.85
C PRO A 86 -10.28 20.94 14.36
N LYS A 87 -11.39 20.37 13.85
CA LYS A 87 -11.38 19.02 13.25
C LYS A 87 -10.64 19.00 11.92
N GLU A 88 -9.35 18.68 11.96
CA GLU A 88 -8.45 18.65 10.80
C GLU A 88 -7.60 17.38 10.77
N PRO A 89 -7.07 16.96 9.60
CA PRO A 89 -6.09 15.89 9.54
C PRO A 89 -4.77 16.30 10.17
N ILE A 90 -4.22 15.44 11.00
CA ILE A 90 -2.98 15.67 11.74
C ILE A 90 -2.06 14.46 11.63
N MET A 91 -0.76 14.70 11.78
CA MET A 91 0.23 13.63 11.69
C MET A 91 0.35 12.92 13.04
N ALA A 92 -0.33 11.79 13.22
CA ALA A 92 -0.40 11.10 14.51
C ALA A 92 -0.78 9.62 14.38
N HIS A 93 -0.36 8.82 15.36
CA HIS A 93 -0.60 7.37 15.43
C HIS A 93 -1.04 6.99 16.86
N PRO A 94 -2.16 6.27 17.03
CA PRO A 94 -2.60 5.79 18.35
C PRO A 94 -1.49 5.03 19.11
N PRO A 95 -1.30 5.25 20.43
CA PRO A 95 -2.21 5.94 21.35
C PRO A 95 -2.10 7.47 21.34
N GLU A 96 -1.09 8.03 20.66
CA GLU A 96 -0.95 9.48 20.51
C GLU A 96 -1.95 9.95 19.45
N ASN A 97 -3.12 10.38 19.92
CA ASN A 97 -4.24 10.81 19.05
C ASN A 97 -4.23 12.32 18.78
N ASP A 98 -3.10 12.98 19.04
CA ASP A 98 -2.89 14.40 18.77
C ASP A 98 -1.44 14.68 18.34
N SER A 99 -1.20 15.82 17.70
CA SER A 99 0.10 16.22 17.18
C SER A 99 0.29 17.74 17.13
N ASP A 100 1.55 18.14 17.22
CA ASP A 100 2.00 19.53 17.07
C ASP A 100 2.06 20.01 15.62
N ILE A 101 1.74 19.14 14.65
CA ILE A 101 1.70 19.43 13.22
C ILE A 101 0.44 18.87 12.55
N SER A 102 -0.27 19.74 11.83
CA SER A 102 -1.35 19.33 10.94
C SER A 102 -0.79 18.75 9.64
N LEU A 103 -1.57 17.96 8.90
CA LEU A 103 -1.18 17.50 7.57
C LEU A 103 -0.87 18.66 6.63
N HIS A 104 -1.66 19.74 6.71
CA HIS A 104 -1.46 20.93 5.88
C HIS A 104 -0.06 21.55 6.10
N ASP A 105 0.35 21.73 7.35
CA ASP A 105 1.66 22.31 7.66
C ASP A 105 2.79 21.32 7.33
N TRP A 106 2.56 20.03 7.53
CA TRP A 106 3.51 18.99 7.15
C TRP A 106 3.75 18.93 5.64
N LEU A 107 2.69 19.01 4.82
CA LEU A 107 2.80 19.05 3.37
C LEU A 107 3.59 20.26 2.87
N LYS A 108 3.40 21.44 3.48
CA LYS A 108 4.21 22.64 3.17
C LYS A 108 5.70 22.42 3.40
N VAL A 109 6.04 21.73 4.49
CA VAL A 109 7.43 21.44 4.85
C VAL A 109 8.05 20.47 3.83
N VAL A 110 7.32 19.41 3.45
CA VAL A 110 7.81 18.43 2.46
C VAL A 110 7.88 18.99 1.04
N GLN A 111 6.95 19.85 0.65
CA GLN A 111 6.91 20.49 -0.67
C GLN A 111 8.23 21.19 -1.03
N ALA A 112 8.95 21.71 -0.03
CA ALA A 112 10.25 22.33 -0.22
C ALA A 112 11.41 21.34 -0.46
N SER A 113 11.16 20.03 -0.37
CA SER A 113 12.16 18.96 -0.47
C SER A 113 12.08 18.17 -1.78
N ASP A 114 12.99 17.21 -1.95
CA ASP A 114 13.00 16.22 -3.04
C ASP A 114 12.61 14.82 -2.56
N LYS A 115 11.99 14.72 -1.38
CA LYS A 115 11.57 13.46 -0.77
C LYS A 115 10.23 13.02 -1.35
N GLY A 116 10.06 11.72 -1.52
CA GLY A 116 8.72 11.14 -1.69
C GLY A 116 8.02 10.98 -0.35
N ILE A 117 6.70 10.77 -0.38
CA ILE A 117 5.88 10.63 0.81
C ILE A 117 5.04 9.36 0.80
N LYS A 118 4.82 8.78 1.98
CA LYS A 118 3.86 7.72 2.23
C LYS A 118 2.93 8.16 3.36
N LEU A 119 1.68 8.43 3.02
CA LEU A 119 0.66 8.89 3.95
C LEU A 119 -0.11 7.67 4.49
N ASP A 120 0.10 7.32 5.76
CA ASP A 120 -0.44 6.12 6.39
C ASP A 120 -1.71 6.43 7.20
N PHE A 121 -2.87 6.14 6.65
CA PHE A 121 -4.15 6.48 7.24
C PHE A 121 -4.53 5.51 8.38
N LYS A 122 -4.71 6.08 9.58
CA LYS A 122 -5.20 5.38 10.78
C LYS A 122 -6.67 5.62 11.08
N SER A 123 -7.32 6.53 10.33
CA SER A 123 -8.75 6.80 10.46
C SER A 123 -9.38 7.12 9.10
N LEU A 124 -10.50 6.46 8.79
CA LEU A 124 -11.23 6.66 7.54
C LEU A 124 -11.73 8.10 7.37
N GLN A 125 -12.14 8.75 8.48
CA GLN A 125 -12.66 10.12 8.47
C GLN A 125 -11.60 11.16 8.04
N ALA A 126 -10.31 10.82 8.12
CA ALA A 126 -9.23 11.69 7.68
C ALA A 126 -8.95 11.60 6.17
N VAL A 127 -9.40 10.54 5.47
CA VAL A 127 -8.99 10.27 4.09
C VAL A 127 -9.41 11.40 3.16
N ALA A 128 -10.71 11.63 3.01
CA ALA A 128 -11.24 12.66 2.13
C ALA A 128 -10.67 14.08 2.39
N PRO A 129 -10.65 14.62 3.62
CA PRO A 129 -10.04 15.93 3.87
C PRO A 129 -8.53 15.96 3.62
N SER A 130 -7.83 14.84 3.84
CA SER A 130 -6.39 14.76 3.54
C SER A 130 -6.10 14.73 2.05
N MET A 131 -6.89 14.00 1.28
CA MET A 131 -6.77 13.96 -0.18
C MET A 131 -7.06 15.33 -0.80
N ALA A 132 -8.03 16.09 -0.26
CA ALA A 132 -8.28 17.46 -0.70
C ALA A 132 -7.08 18.40 -0.43
N LEU A 133 -6.44 18.28 0.74
CA LEU A 133 -5.22 19.02 1.05
C LEU A 133 -4.06 18.62 0.14
N LEU A 134 -3.86 17.32 -0.07
CA LEU A 134 -2.83 16.78 -0.94
C LEU A 134 -3.02 17.25 -2.39
N ASP A 135 -4.23 17.16 -2.94
CA ASP A 135 -4.54 17.58 -4.31
C ASP A 135 -4.25 19.07 -4.53
N SER A 136 -4.37 19.92 -3.49
CA SER A 136 -4.06 21.35 -3.58
C SER A 136 -2.57 21.65 -3.76
N VAL A 137 -1.68 20.74 -3.33
CA VAL A 137 -0.21 20.90 -3.40
C VAL A 137 0.48 19.88 -4.29
N ARG A 138 -0.26 18.88 -4.80
CA ARG A 138 0.26 17.70 -5.50
C ARG A 138 1.20 18.04 -6.66
N SER A 139 0.83 19.04 -7.46
CA SER A 139 1.64 19.48 -8.61
C SER A 139 2.97 20.13 -8.23
N GLU A 140 3.12 20.53 -6.97
CA GLU A 140 4.33 21.16 -6.43
C GLU A 140 5.22 20.16 -5.67
N LEU A 141 4.69 18.97 -5.36
CA LEU A 141 5.48 17.88 -4.79
C LEU A 141 6.48 17.38 -5.82
N ARG A 142 7.75 17.25 -5.40
CA ARG A 142 8.85 16.83 -6.28
C ARG A 142 9.13 15.34 -6.23
N GLY A 143 8.61 14.62 -5.24
CA GLY A 143 8.79 13.18 -5.07
C GLY A 143 7.50 12.39 -5.28
N PRO A 144 7.60 11.05 -5.34
CA PRO A 144 6.45 10.16 -5.49
C PRO A 144 5.54 10.20 -4.24
N VAL A 145 4.25 9.91 -4.45
CA VAL A 145 3.22 9.95 -3.41
C VAL A 145 2.61 8.56 -3.26
N TRP A 146 2.61 8.06 -2.03
CA TRP A 146 2.05 6.77 -1.66
C TRP A 146 0.92 6.97 -0.64
N ILE A 147 -0.20 6.30 -0.87
CA ILE A 147 -1.38 6.36 0.00
C ILE A 147 -1.56 5.00 0.65
N ASN A 148 -1.34 4.91 1.97
CA ASN A 148 -1.29 3.67 2.71
C ASN A 148 -2.46 3.52 3.66
N ALA A 149 -3.00 2.30 3.78
CA ALA A 149 -3.87 1.91 4.87
C ALA A 149 -3.93 0.39 5.02
N ASP A 150 -4.21 -0.07 6.25
CA ASP A 150 -4.64 -1.44 6.51
C ASP A 150 -6.15 -1.53 6.30
N ILE A 151 -6.56 -2.16 5.20
CA ILE A 151 -7.97 -2.23 4.77
C ILE A 151 -8.59 -3.62 4.93
N LEU A 152 -7.78 -4.65 5.17
CA LEU A 152 -8.27 -6.02 5.38
C LEU A 152 -7.73 -6.63 6.69
N PRO A 153 -8.43 -7.61 7.30
CA PRO A 153 -7.89 -8.35 8.43
C PRO A 153 -6.79 -9.31 7.95
N GLY A 154 -5.65 -9.29 8.64
CA GLY A 154 -4.49 -10.12 8.32
C GLY A 154 -4.11 -11.09 9.44
N PRO A 155 -2.98 -11.80 9.27
CA PRO A 155 -2.55 -12.80 10.24
C PRO A 155 -2.23 -12.16 11.59
N GLY A 156 -2.83 -12.71 12.64
CA GLY A 156 -2.67 -12.21 14.02
C GLY A 156 -3.23 -10.81 14.28
N GLY A 157 -3.83 -10.16 13.28
CA GLY A 157 -4.36 -8.80 13.38
C GLY A 157 -5.47 -8.70 14.41
N LYS A 158 -5.39 -7.69 15.27
CA LYS A 158 -6.43 -7.37 16.28
C LYS A 158 -7.10 -6.02 16.06
N ALA A 159 -6.42 -5.13 15.33
CA ALA A 159 -6.98 -3.85 14.96
C ALA A 159 -8.13 -4.05 13.95
N THR A 160 -9.14 -3.19 14.04
CA THR A 160 -10.18 -3.11 13.02
C THR A 160 -9.60 -2.42 11.79
N PRO A 161 -9.59 -3.05 10.61
CA PRO A 161 -9.15 -2.41 9.39
C PRO A 161 -10.08 -1.26 9.00
N LEU A 162 -9.58 -0.34 8.16
CA LEU A 162 -10.46 0.63 7.49
C LEU A 162 -11.33 -0.10 6.46
N ASP A 163 -12.56 0.36 6.25
CA ASP A 163 -13.41 -0.24 5.22
C ASP A 163 -12.75 -0.12 3.84
N PRO A 164 -12.54 -1.24 3.10
CA PRO A 164 -11.85 -1.22 1.81
C PRO A 164 -12.51 -0.31 0.79
N LYS A 165 -13.85 -0.34 0.72
CA LYS A 165 -14.60 0.37 -0.30
C LYS A 165 -14.55 1.87 -0.03
N ASP A 166 -14.88 2.27 1.20
CA ASP A 166 -14.89 3.68 1.58
C ASP A 166 -13.48 4.29 1.50
N PHE A 167 -12.44 3.52 1.87
CA PHE A 167 -11.05 3.98 1.73
C PHE A 167 -10.67 4.21 0.27
N VAL A 168 -10.91 3.22 -0.60
CA VAL A 168 -10.57 3.31 -2.03
C VAL A 168 -11.35 4.45 -2.70
N GLU A 169 -12.66 4.58 -2.43
CA GLU A 169 -13.49 5.65 -2.99
C GLU A 169 -12.99 7.05 -2.57
N ALA A 170 -12.48 7.20 -1.36
CA ALA A 170 -11.93 8.46 -0.87
C ALA A 170 -10.49 8.75 -1.33
N ALA A 171 -9.66 7.71 -1.50
CA ALA A 171 -8.24 7.82 -1.89
C ALA A 171 -8.03 7.96 -3.42
N VAL A 172 -8.96 7.43 -4.23
CA VAL A 172 -8.88 7.48 -5.69
C VAL A 172 -9.59 8.73 -6.21
N THR A 173 -8.83 9.81 -6.37
CA THR A 173 -9.29 11.08 -6.96
C THR A 173 -8.74 11.22 -8.38
N PRO A 174 -9.29 12.13 -9.22
CA PRO A 174 -8.73 12.40 -10.54
C PRO A 174 -7.24 12.81 -10.50
N GLY A 175 -6.78 13.41 -9.39
CA GLY A 175 -5.39 13.81 -9.19
C GLY A 175 -4.45 12.67 -8.76
N SER A 176 -4.96 11.57 -8.20
CA SER A 176 -4.15 10.48 -7.64
C SER A 176 -3.80 9.37 -8.63
N TYR A 177 -3.98 9.60 -9.94
CA TYR A 177 -3.65 8.60 -10.96
C TYR A 177 -2.16 8.20 -10.98
N GLY A 178 -1.27 9.10 -10.57
CA GLY A 178 0.17 8.83 -10.43
C GLY A 178 0.59 8.29 -9.06
N ASP A 179 -0.34 8.11 -8.12
CA ASP A 179 -0.03 7.65 -6.78
C ASP A 179 0.11 6.13 -6.73
N VAL A 180 0.90 5.66 -5.75
CA VAL A 180 0.93 4.24 -5.39
C VAL A 180 -0.03 4.00 -4.23
N LEU A 181 -0.97 3.07 -4.39
CA LEU A 181 -1.81 2.62 -3.30
C LEU A 181 -1.08 1.52 -2.52
N SER A 182 -0.80 1.75 -1.25
CA SER A 182 -0.15 0.80 -0.34
C SER A 182 -1.21 0.14 0.55
N LEU A 183 -1.81 -0.95 0.06
CA LEU A 183 -3.01 -1.54 0.65
C LEU A 183 -2.66 -2.77 1.48
N GLY A 184 -2.77 -2.63 2.79
CA GLY A 184 -2.30 -3.58 3.77
C GLY A 184 -3.38 -4.40 4.44
N TRP A 185 -2.89 -5.28 5.31
CA TRP A 185 -3.72 -6.00 6.28
C TRP A 185 -3.33 -5.59 7.69
N THR A 186 -4.30 -5.56 8.60
CA THR A 186 -3.98 -5.49 10.02
C THR A 186 -3.24 -6.76 10.43
N THR A 187 -2.07 -6.63 11.04
CA THR A 187 -1.23 -7.79 11.41
C THR A 187 -0.86 -7.77 12.88
N GLY A 188 -0.67 -8.94 13.46
CA GLY A 188 -0.14 -9.11 14.80
C GLY A 188 0.98 -10.13 14.81
N TRP A 189 1.97 -9.88 15.67
CA TRP A 189 3.05 -10.80 15.93
C TRP A 189 3.22 -10.96 17.44
N VAL A 190 3.46 -12.19 17.90
CA VAL A 190 3.65 -12.53 19.31
C VAL A 190 4.94 -13.32 19.46
N ALA A 191 5.80 -12.86 20.39
CA ALA A 191 7.08 -13.50 20.65
C ALA A 191 6.91 -14.89 21.25
N GLY A 192 7.72 -15.85 20.79
CA GLY A 192 7.76 -17.21 21.33
C GLY A 192 6.56 -18.09 20.95
N THR A 193 5.70 -17.63 20.03
CA THR A 193 4.59 -18.42 19.50
C THR A 193 4.74 -18.67 18.01
N GLU A 194 4.06 -19.69 17.51
CA GLU A 194 3.87 -19.85 16.07
C GLU A 194 2.93 -18.74 15.57
N ASN A 195 3.43 -17.90 14.67
CA ASN A 195 2.65 -16.82 14.07
C ASN A 195 2.20 -17.28 12.68
N PRO A 196 0.89 -17.26 12.36
CA PRO A 196 0.42 -17.65 11.04
C PRO A 196 0.88 -16.64 9.98
N GLY A 197 1.14 -17.13 8.78
CA GLY A 197 1.35 -16.28 7.61
C GLY A 197 0.04 -15.85 6.92
N TYR A 198 0.18 -15.09 5.84
CA TYR A 198 -0.89 -14.74 4.91
C TYR A 198 -1.48 -15.99 4.23
N SER A 199 -2.80 -16.17 4.36
CA SER A 199 -3.53 -17.31 3.80
C SER A 199 -3.97 -17.07 2.35
N TRP A 200 -4.46 -18.13 1.69
CA TRP A 200 -5.03 -18.03 0.33
C TRP A 200 -6.26 -17.14 0.28
N GLU A 201 -7.10 -17.20 1.31
CA GLU A 201 -8.29 -16.38 1.45
C GLU A 201 -7.90 -14.90 1.53
N MET A 202 -6.90 -14.56 2.37
CA MET A 202 -6.43 -13.19 2.55
C MET A 202 -5.90 -12.56 1.26
N VAL A 203 -5.09 -13.29 0.49
CA VAL A 203 -4.53 -12.75 -0.76
C VAL A 203 -5.58 -12.66 -1.87
N ARG A 204 -6.57 -13.56 -1.92
CA ARG A 204 -7.67 -13.50 -2.88
C ARG A 204 -8.64 -12.36 -2.58
N GLU A 205 -8.90 -12.09 -1.30
CA GLU A 205 -9.72 -10.95 -0.90
C GLU A 205 -9.06 -9.63 -1.27
N MET A 206 -7.75 -9.50 -1.01
CA MET A 206 -6.98 -8.33 -1.43
C MET A 206 -6.96 -8.16 -2.95
N GLU A 207 -6.77 -9.24 -3.69
CA GLU A 207 -6.84 -9.23 -5.16
C GLU A 207 -8.18 -8.70 -5.65
N ALA A 208 -9.30 -9.17 -5.08
CA ALA A 208 -10.63 -8.75 -5.48
C ALA A 208 -10.88 -7.25 -5.24
N VAL A 209 -10.33 -6.69 -4.16
CA VAL A 209 -10.36 -5.24 -3.89
C VAL A 209 -9.53 -4.47 -4.91
N CYS A 210 -8.38 -5.01 -5.32
CA CYS A 210 -7.42 -4.31 -6.17
C CYS A 210 -7.68 -4.47 -7.68
N TRP A 211 -8.40 -5.52 -8.08
CA TRP A 211 -8.74 -5.83 -9.48
C TRP A 211 -9.30 -4.63 -10.27
N PRO A 212 -10.29 -3.86 -9.76
CA PRO A 212 -10.85 -2.74 -10.51
C PRO A 212 -9.95 -1.49 -10.55
N LEU A 213 -8.85 -1.45 -9.79
CA LEU A 213 -7.98 -0.28 -9.69
C LEU A 213 -7.10 -0.13 -10.93
N THR A 214 -6.75 1.12 -11.27
CA THR A 214 -5.83 1.44 -12.38
C THR A 214 -4.46 1.89 -11.89
N GLN A 215 -4.36 2.33 -10.64
CA GLN A 215 -3.16 2.75 -9.94
C GLN A 215 -2.20 1.58 -9.72
N SER A 216 -0.92 1.87 -9.55
CA SER A 216 0.00 0.90 -8.97
C SER A 216 -0.37 0.57 -7.54
N VAL A 217 -0.23 -0.71 -7.18
CA VAL A 217 -0.56 -1.19 -5.84
C VAL A 217 0.66 -1.88 -5.25
N THR A 218 1.02 -1.53 -4.03
CA THR A 218 1.98 -2.26 -3.22
C THR A 218 1.29 -2.86 -2.02
N PHE A 219 1.67 -4.09 -1.65
CA PHE A 219 1.11 -4.77 -0.49
C PHE A 219 2.12 -4.72 0.65
N PRO A 220 1.90 -3.89 1.69
CA PRO A 220 2.73 -3.89 2.88
C PRO A 220 2.55 -5.22 3.63
N VAL A 221 3.63 -6.00 3.68
CA VAL A 221 3.66 -7.32 4.33
C VAL A 221 4.67 -7.31 5.47
N ARG A 222 4.26 -7.79 6.65
CA ARG A 222 5.12 -7.86 7.83
C ARG A 222 6.10 -9.02 7.66
N ALA A 223 7.39 -8.71 7.65
CA ALA A 223 8.48 -9.64 7.37
C ALA A 223 8.43 -10.91 8.23
N ALA A 224 8.13 -10.76 9.52
CA ALA A 224 8.05 -11.87 10.47
C ALA A 224 6.95 -12.91 10.18
N LEU A 225 6.03 -12.63 9.25
CA LEU A 225 4.91 -13.49 8.87
C LEU A 225 5.09 -14.10 7.47
N MET A 226 6.18 -13.80 6.77
CA MET A 226 6.36 -14.14 5.35
C MET A 226 6.88 -15.57 5.12
N SER A 227 7.56 -16.19 6.09
CA SER A 227 8.22 -17.50 5.88
C SER A 227 7.27 -18.60 5.41
N GLN A 228 5.98 -18.49 5.74
CA GLN A 228 4.94 -19.47 5.41
C GLN A 228 4.04 -19.05 4.23
N SER A 229 4.32 -17.91 3.59
CA SER A 229 3.37 -17.24 2.68
C SER A 229 3.88 -17.00 1.26
N PHE A 230 5.04 -17.56 0.92
CA PHE A 230 5.66 -17.30 -0.38
C PHE A 230 4.73 -17.68 -1.57
N PRO A 231 4.10 -18.87 -1.60
CA PRO A 231 3.18 -19.21 -2.69
C PRO A 231 1.99 -18.25 -2.84
N GLN A 232 1.43 -17.77 -1.72
CA GLN A 232 0.27 -16.88 -1.68
C GLN A 232 0.64 -15.48 -2.19
N LEU A 233 1.74 -14.92 -1.68
CA LEU A 233 2.21 -13.59 -2.06
C LEU A 233 2.76 -13.58 -3.50
N GLN A 234 3.43 -14.66 -3.93
CA GLN A 234 3.86 -14.80 -5.31
C GLN A 234 2.66 -14.88 -6.25
N TRP A 235 1.62 -15.65 -5.92
CA TRP A 235 0.39 -15.70 -6.69
C TRP A 235 -0.26 -14.32 -6.79
N LEU A 236 -0.33 -13.56 -5.68
CA LEU A 236 -0.90 -12.21 -5.69
C LEU A 236 -0.17 -11.31 -6.68
N LEU A 237 1.17 -11.30 -6.69
CA LEU A 237 1.96 -10.52 -7.65
C LEU A 237 1.78 -10.97 -9.12
N GLN A 238 1.36 -12.21 -9.38
CA GLN A 238 1.13 -12.69 -10.73
C GLN A 238 -0.18 -12.16 -11.35
N GLN A 239 -1.08 -11.60 -10.53
CA GLN A 239 -2.40 -11.15 -11.02
C GLN A 239 -2.32 -9.84 -11.81
N SER A 240 -1.27 -9.04 -11.59
CA SER A 240 -1.07 -7.77 -12.29
C SER A 240 0.39 -7.34 -12.22
N ASP A 241 0.91 -6.75 -13.30
CA ASP A 241 2.26 -6.17 -13.34
C ASP A 241 2.36 -4.84 -12.56
N ARG A 242 1.22 -4.25 -12.20
CA ARG A 242 1.10 -3.09 -11.30
C ARG A 242 1.35 -3.42 -9.82
N TYR A 243 1.36 -4.70 -9.48
CA TYR A 243 1.45 -5.13 -8.09
C TYR A 243 2.90 -5.26 -7.63
N SER A 244 3.17 -4.85 -6.39
CA SER A 244 4.48 -4.98 -5.74
C SER A 244 4.30 -5.34 -4.26
N LEU A 245 5.39 -5.68 -3.57
CA LEU A 245 5.41 -5.85 -2.11
C LEU A 245 6.20 -4.72 -1.44
N THR A 246 5.76 -4.33 -0.26
CA THR A 246 6.56 -3.53 0.68
C THR A 246 6.77 -4.33 1.95
N VAL A 247 7.97 -4.89 2.12
CA VAL A 247 8.29 -5.74 3.27
C VAL A 247 8.67 -4.87 4.46
N TRP A 248 7.89 -4.89 5.53
CA TRP A 248 8.12 -4.04 6.71
C TRP A 248 8.31 -4.84 8.00
N THR A 249 8.84 -4.22 9.04
CA THR A 249 9.05 -4.84 10.37
C THR A 249 8.53 -3.93 11.49
N GLY A 250 7.95 -4.52 12.53
CA GLY A 250 7.78 -3.84 13.81
C GLY A 250 9.10 -3.72 14.56
N GLN A 251 9.19 -2.78 15.51
CA GLN A 251 10.38 -2.61 16.36
C GLN A 251 10.68 -3.82 17.24
N THR A 252 9.65 -4.60 17.59
CA THR A 252 9.73 -5.76 18.49
C THR A 252 9.71 -7.09 17.76
N ASP A 253 9.56 -7.09 16.43
CA ASP A 253 9.42 -8.31 15.65
C ASP A 253 10.75 -9.07 15.62
N ALA A 254 10.72 -10.37 15.90
CA ALA A 254 11.86 -11.23 15.61
C ALA A 254 11.81 -11.68 14.14
N LEU A 255 12.83 -11.33 13.38
CA LEU A 255 12.96 -11.67 11.97
C LEU A 255 14.23 -12.50 11.74
N ALA A 256 14.08 -13.70 11.18
CA ALA A 256 15.17 -14.39 10.50
C ALA A 256 15.25 -13.82 9.08
N VAL A 257 16.27 -13.02 8.80
CA VAL A 257 16.39 -12.27 7.54
C VAL A 257 16.52 -13.21 6.33
N GLU A 258 17.02 -14.42 6.56
CA GLU A 258 17.13 -15.50 5.57
C GLU A 258 15.77 -15.92 5.00
N ASP A 259 14.68 -15.74 5.75
CA ASP A 259 13.32 -16.04 5.29
C ASP A 259 12.88 -15.12 4.13
N LEU A 260 13.58 -14.01 3.91
CA LEU A 260 13.32 -13.10 2.78
C LEU A 260 14.05 -13.51 1.49
N LEU A 261 14.97 -14.48 1.53
CA LEU A 261 15.75 -14.90 0.36
C LEU A 261 14.91 -15.47 -0.79
N PRO A 262 13.87 -16.32 -0.56
CA PRO A 262 13.03 -16.80 -1.65
C PRO A 262 12.36 -15.65 -2.41
N TYR A 263 11.84 -14.67 -1.67
CA TYR A 263 11.25 -13.44 -2.22
C TYR A 263 12.27 -12.66 -3.04
N ARG A 264 13.47 -12.48 -2.48
CA ARG A 264 14.54 -11.73 -3.14
C ARG A 264 15.00 -12.39 -4.45
N LYS A 265 14.99 -13.72 -4.50
CA LYS A 265 15.46 -14.51 -5.64
C LYS A 265 14.42 -14.58 -6.76
N ASP A 266 13.14 -14.75 -6.42
CA ASP A 266 12.10 -15.14 -7.37
C ASP A 266 11.12 -14.00 -7.71
N ILE A 267 11.19 -12.86 -7.01
CA ILE A 267 10.43 -11.64 -7.34
C ILE A 267 11.37 -10.64 -8.02
N ASP A 268 10.85 -9.96 -9.05
CA ASP A 268 11.56 -8.85 -9.71
C ASP A 268 12.00 -7.80 -8.67
N LYS A 269 13.29 -7.47 -8.70
CA LYS A 269 13.92 -6.52 -7.76
C LYS A 269 13.28 -5.12 -7.80
N THR A 270 12.59 -4.78 -8.88
CA THR A 270 11.85 -3.52 -9.03
C THR A 270 10.46 -3.55 -8.36
N ARG A 271 9.98 -4.72 -7.93
CA ARG A 271 8.61 -4.96 -7.40
C ARG A 271 8.61 -5.40 -5.93
N ILE A 272 9.72 -5.27 -5.22
CA ILE A 272 9.82 -5.62 -3.79
C ILE A 272 10.66 -4.59 -3.02
N TYR A 273 9.97 -3.72 -2.30
CA TYR A 273 10.56 -2.71 -1.42
C TYR A 273 10.83 -3.31 -0.03
N TYR A 274 11.85 -2.79 0.65
CA TYR A 274 12.21 -3.22 2.00
C TYR A 274 12.24 -2.03 2.94
N ASP A 275 11.25 -2.03 3.83
CA ASP A 275 11.02 -1.07 4.89
C ASP A 275 11.43 -1.68 6.25
N LEU A 276 12.70 -2.05 6.36
CA LEU A 276 13.28 -2.79 7.48
C LEU A 276 14.14 -1.88 8.38
N LEU A 277 14.38 -2.31 9.62
CA LEU A 277 15.38 -1.68 10.49
C LEU A 277 16.76 -1.76 9.83
N ASP A 278 17.59 -0.73 10.05
CA ASP A 278 18.92 -0.62 9.43
C ASP A 278 19.79 -1.87 9.60
N ALA A 279 19.77 -2.47 10.80
CA ALA A 279 20.53 -3.69 11.08
C ALA A 279 20.04 -4.89 10.25
N GLN A 280 18.72 -5.06 10.10
CA GLN A 280 18.12 -6.13 9.32
C GLN A 280 18.37 -5.93 7.82
N ARG A 281 18.27 -4.68 7.35
CA ARG A 281 18.57 -4.32 5.95
C ARG A 281 20.04 -4.56 5.61
N ALA A 282 20.96 -4.22 6.51
CA ALA A 282 22.37 -4.49 6.36
C ALA A 282 22.67 -6.01 6.32
N GLN A 283 22.02 -6.79 7.20
CA GLN A 283 22.11 -8.25 7.17
C GLN A 283 21.60 -8.82 5.84
N LEU A 284 20.42 -8.38 5.38
CA LEU A 284 19.81 -8.84 4.14
C LEU A 284 20.74 -8.61 2.93
N ARG A 285 21.36 -7.42 2.86
CA ARG A 285 22.33 -7.05 1.83
C ARG A 285 23.61 -7.88 1.87
N GLY A 286 23.96 -8.42 3.04
CA GLY A 286 25.13 -9.27 3.23
C GLY A 286 24.88 -10.74 2.86
N LEU A 287 23.63 -11.16 2.64
CA LEU A 287 23.32 -12.55 2.33
C LEU A 287 23.70 -12.91 0.88
N PRO A 288 24.22 -14.13 0.63
CA PRO A 288 24.48 -14.60 -0.72
C PRO A 288 23.20 -14.61 -1.58
N GLY A 289 23.25 -13.97 -2.75
CA GLY A 289 22.12 -13.89 -3.67
C GLY A 289 21.25 -12.64 -3.51
N PHE A 290 21.61 -11.72 -2.61
CA PHE A 290 21.07 -10.37 -2.63
C PHE A 290 21.53 -9.57 -3.85
#